data_AF-A0A3N5R0L7-F1
#
_entry.id   AF-A0A3N5R0L7-F1
#
_cell.length_a   1.000
_cell.length_b   1.000
_cell.length_c   1.000
_cell.angle_alpha   90.00
_cell.angle_beta   90.00
_cell.angle_gamma   90.00
#
_symmetry.space_group_name_H-M   'P 1'
#
loop_
_entity.id
_entity.type
_entity.pdbx_description
1 polymer ?
#
loop_
_entity_poly.entity_id
_entity_poly.type
_entity_poly.pdbx_seq_one_letter_code
_entity_poly.pdbx_strand_id
1 'polypeptide(L)'
;MTGWVSQGMDAQAVDAKLIRKYGIDVSESTRARRKRAGQANLQYLRHGRLFVILATKGEHRFFIDEAKMIRDLRRVPLKIAGYSISVRRGGRTREGKQDDRMHVHVQIERKRFQQETAYLLQFARQREPDRIQRELSLVPFEPYAPVRRQMLSLLRTVNRERKRAGLAEIPPTVLRLRRQVIKPFDPRPVHNVAAEELAGTLSL
;
A
#
# COMPACT_ATOMS: atom_id res chain seq x y z
N MET A 1 2.69 15.31 -1.61
CA MET A 1 3.78 15.41 -2.60
C MET A 1 4.60 14.12 -2.56
N THR A 2 5.08 13.65 -3.70
CA THR A 2 5.96 12.47 -3.84
C THR A 2 7.23 12.89 -4.56
N GLY A 3 8.37 12.34 -4.18
CA GLY A 3 9.63 12.58 -4.88
C GLY A 3 10.62 11.43 -4.68
N TRP A 4 11.75 11.51 -5.37
CA TRP A 4 12.82 10.52 -5.30
C TRP A 4 14.13 11.18 -4.91
N VAL A 5 14.87 10.53 -4.01
CA VAL A 5 16.27 10.84 -3.74
C VAL A 5 17.09 10.37 -4.95
N SER A 6 17.89 11.27 -5.51
CA SER A 6 18.77 10.96 -6.65
C SER A 6 19.80 9.90 -6.28
N GLN A 7 20.30 9.20 -7.29
CA GLN A 7 21.29 8.14 -7.09
C GLN A 7 22.61 8.78 -6.66
N GLY A 8 23.30 8.16 -5.70
CA GLY A 8 24.57 8.66 -5.17
C GLY A 8 24.43 9.81 -4.16
N MET A 9 23.21 10.34 -3.94
CA MET A 9 22.99 11.30 -2.86
C MET A 9 22.82 10.59 -1.51
N ASP A 10 23.35 11.23 -0.46
CA ASP A 10 23.02 10.82 0.91
C ASP A 10 21.54 11.11 1.20
N ALA A 11 20.77 10.03 1.32
CA ALA A 11 19.35 10.09 1.61
C ALA A 11 19.05 10.73 2.96
N GLN A 12 19.90 10.52 3.97
CA GLN A 12 19.67 11.09 5.31
C GLN A 12 19.87 12.61 5.32
N ALA A 13 20.89 13.12 4.61
CA ALA A 13 21.05 14.54 4.41
C ALA A 13 19.86 15.19 3.68
N VAL A 14 19.32 14.52 2.65
CA VAL A 14 18.12 14.99 1.93
C VAL A 14 16.90 14.99 2.86
N ASP A 15 16.70 13.94 3.66
CA ASP A 15 15.63 13.86 4.66
C ASP A 15 15.71 15.05 5.61
N ALA A 16 16.88 15.25 6.23
CA ALA A 16 17.11 16.31 7.21
C ALA A 16 16.88 17.70 6.61
N LYS A 17 17.27 17.90 5.33
CA LYS A 17 17.01 19.13 4.59
C LYS A 17 15.51 19.38 4.41
N LEU A 18 14.75 18.38 3.97
CA LEU A 18 13.30 18.51 3.77
C LEU A 18 12.54 18.71 5.09
N ILE A 19 12.91 17.96 6.12
CA ILE A 19 12.34 18.06 7.46
C ILE A 19 12.54 19.46 8.04
N ARG A 20 13.77 20.01 7.95
CA ARG A 20 14.07 21.38 8.40
C ARG A 20 13.36 22.43 7.55
N LYS A 21 13.42 22.34 6.22
CA LYS A 21 12.80 23.32 5.30
C LYS A 21 11.33 23.58 5.63
N TYR A 22 10.61 22.51 5.97
CA TYR A 22 9.17 22.55 6.21
C TYR A 22 8.77 22.43 7.68
N GLY A 23 9.70 22.40 8.64
CA GLY A 23 9.39 22.30 10.07
C GLY A 23 8.47 21.12 10.40
N ILE A 24 8.81 19.94 9.85
CA ILE A 24 7.99 18.71 9.93
C ILE A 24 8.15 18.03 11.28
N ASP A 25 9.37 18.02 11.83
CA ASP A 25 9.69 17.35 13.09
C ASP A 25 9.26 18.23 14.27
N VAL A 26 8.00 18.07 14.65
CA VAL A 26 7.39 18.78 15.77
C VAL A 26 6.65 17.79 16.66
N SER A 27 6.64 18.11 17.96
CA SER A 27 5.96 17.34 18.99
C SER A 27 4.46 17.19 18.73
N GLU A 28 3.86 16.17 19.33
CA GLU A 28 2.41 15.96 19.28
C GLU A 28 1.63 17.18 19.81
N SER A 29 2.10 17.78 20.91
CA SER A 29 1.50 18.98 21.49
C SER A 29 1.51 20.18 20.53
N THR A 30 2.60 20.33 19.75
CA THR A 30 2.70 21.34 18.70
C THR A 30 1.71 21.04 17.57
N ARG A 31 1.61 19.77 17.13
CA ARG A 31 0.64 19.38 16.08
C ARG A 31 -0.80 19.65 16.50
N ALA A 32 -1.14 19.37 17.76
CA ALA A 32 -2.45 19.63 18.32
C ALA A 32 -2.77 21.13 18.37
N ARG A 33 -1.78 21.97 18.72
CA ARG A 33 -1.90 23.43 18.70
C ARG A 33 -2.08 23.98 17.28
N ARG A 34 -1.26 23.53 16.33
CA ARG A 34 -1.36 23.88 14.90
C ARG A 34 -2.75 23.60 14.34
N LYS A 35 -3.27 22.40 14.60
CA LYS A 35 -4.61 22.00 14.16
C LYS A 35 -5.70 22.91 14.70
N ARG A 36 -5.62 23.33 15.97
CA ARG A 36 -6.56 24.28 16.59
C ARG A 36 -6.46 25.68 15.98
N ALA A 37 -5.25 26.11 15.63
CA ALA A 37 -4.99 27.40 15.00
C ALA A 37 -5.20 27.41 13.47
N GLY A 38 -5.76 26.34 12.88
CA GLY A 38 -5.96 26.26 11.43
C GLY A 38 -4.69 26.05 10.60
N GLN A 39 -3.55 25.79 11.24
CA GLN A 39 -2.27 25.54 10.58
C GLN A 39 -2.15 24.08 10.13
N ALA A 40 -1.43 23.85 9.03
CA ALA A 40 -1.22 22.50 8.52
C ALA A 40 -0.22 21.72 9.37
N ASN A 41 -0.46 20.41 9.49
CA ASN A 41 0.51 19.46 9.98
C ASN A 41 1.08 18.66 8.82
N LEU A 42 2.40 18.52 8.79
CA LEU A 42 3.12 17.76 7.78
C LEU A 42 3.69 16.47 8.37
N GLN A 43 3.81 15.45 7.53
CA GLN A 43 4.48 14.19 7.84
C GLN A 43 5.41 13.83 6.68
N TYR A 44 6.65 13.48 7.02
CA TYR A 44 7.64 12.93 6.09
C TYR A 44 7.71 11.41 6.25
N LEU A 45 7.75 10.68 5.14
CA LEU A 45 7.95 9.24 5.09
C LEU A 45 8.91 8.93 3.94
N ARG A 46 9.95 8.11 4.19
CA ARG A 46 10.86 7.60 3.15
C ARG A 46 10.86 6.08 3.13
N HIS A 47 10.83 5.51 1.93
CA HIS A 47 11.00 4.08 1.67
C HIS A 47 12.01 3.89 0.54
N GLY A 48 13.20 3.39 0.89
CA GLY A 48 14.34 3.38 -0.02
C GLY A 48 14.67 4.80 -0.50
N ARG A 49 14.55 5.03 -1.81
CA ARG A 49 14.76 6.33 -2.46
C ARG A 49 13.48 7.14 -2.65
N LEU A 50 12.30 6.53 -2.54
CA LEU A 50 11.04 7.25 -2.65
C LEU A 50 10.72 7.95 -1.33
N PHE A 51 10.31 9.21 -1.38
CA PHE A 51 9.77 9.92 -0.23
C PHE A 51 8.40 10.51 -0.51
N VAL A 52 7.64 10.71 0.56
CA VAL A 52 6.31 11.30 0.54
C VAL A 52 6.21 12.34 1.64
N ILE A 53 5.72 13.53 1.28
CA ILE A 53 5.27 14.53 2.23
C ILE A 53 3.74 14.57 2.21
N LEU A 54 3.14 14.23 3.34
CA LEU A 54 1.71 14.34 3.60
C LEU A 54 1.45 15.63 4.36
N ALA A 55 0.37 16.33 4.03
CA ALA A 55 -0.04 17.54 4.72
C ALA A 55 -1.55 17.48 5.00
N THR A 56 -1.95 17.89 6.20
CA THR A 56 -3.36 18.20 6.48
C THR A 56 -3.74 19.53 5.83
N LYS A 57 -5.03 19.76 5.61
CA LYS A 57 -5.50 21.11 5.24
C LYS A 57 -5.13 22.10 6.35
N GLY A 58 -4.69 23.29 5.97
CA GLY A 58 -4.37 24.39 6.86
C GLY A 58 -3.33 25.33 6.25
N GLU A 59 -3.01 26.41 6.95
CA GLU A 59 -1.99 27.36 6.51
C GLU A 59 -0.58 26.77 6.67
N HIS A 60 0.23 26.81 5.60
CA HIS A 60 1.64 26.46 5.62
C HIS A 60 2.33 26.85 4.30
N ARG A 61 3.58 27.33 4.36
CA ARG A 61 4.39 27.69 3.17
C ARG A 61 4.50 26.57 2.14
N PHE A 62 4.43 25.31 2.59
CA PHE A 62 4.45 24.11 1.73
C PHE A 62 3.40 24.16 0.62
N PHE A 63 2.21 24.70 0.88
CA PHE A 63 1.16 24.82 -0.14
C PHE A 63 1.45 25.87 -1.20
N ILE A 64 2.36 26.82 -0.92
CA ILE A 64 2.81 27.84 -1.83
C ILE A 64 4.00 27.29 -2.63
N ASP A 65 5.05 26.87 -1.93
CA ASP A 65 6.31 26.41 -2.51
C ASP A 65 6.12 25.20 -3.45
N GLU A 66 5.25 24.26 -3.06
CA GLU A 66 5.09 22.97 -3.73
C GLU A 66 3.73 22.82 -4.43
N ALA A 67 3.01 23.93 -4.67
CA ALA A 67 1.63 23.95 -5.17
C ALA A 67 1.43 23.01 -6.39
N LYS A 68 2.37 23.03 -7.35
CA LYS A 68 2.32 22.23 -8.58
C LYS A 68 2.50 20.72 -8.34
N MET A 69 3.16 20.33 -7.24
CA MET A 69 3.48 18.93 -6.93
C MET A 69 2.52 18.31 -5.90
N ILE A 70 1.67 19.13 -5.28
CA ILE A 70 0.67 18.65 -4.32
C ILE A 70 -0.47 17.95 -5.07
N ARG A 71 -0.87 16.80 -4.54
CA ARG A 71 -1.99 16.00 -5.03
C ARG A 71 -2.84 15.61 -3.83
N ASP A 72 -4.16 15.72 -4.00
CA ASP A 72 -5.13 15.33 -2.98
C ASP A 72 -5.34 13.82 -3.02
N LEU A 73 -4.97 13.11 -1.96
CA LEU A 73 -5.11 11.64 -1.84
C LEU A 73 -6.56 11.15 -1.90
N ARG A 74 -7.55 12.04 -1.78
CA ARG A 74 -8.97 11.72 -1.97
C ARG A 74 -9.34 11.61 -3.46
N ARG A 75 -8.57 12.27 -4.32
CA ARG A 75 -8.79 12.36 -5.78
C ARG A 75 -7.76 11.54 -6.55
N VAL A 76 -6.47 11.73 -6.24
CA VAL A 76 -5.33 11.10 -6.91
C VAL A 76 -4.63 10.17 -5.91
N PRO A 77 -4.75 8.84 -6.06
CA PRO A 77 -4.13 7.90 -5.13
C PRO A 77 -2.60 7.92 -5.26
N LEU A 78 -1.92 7.66 -4.14
CA LEU A 78 -0.50 7.33 -4.12
C LEU A 78 -0.31 5.90 -4.65
N LYS A 79 0.48 5.75 -5.71
CA LYS A 79 0.82 4.45 -6.28
C LYS A 79 2.24 4.07 -5.86
N ILE A 80 2.40 2.92 -5.21
CA ILE A 80 3.68 2.44 -4.71
C ILE A 80 3.63 0.92 -4.54
N ALA A 81 4.69 0.20 -4.95
CA ALA A 81 4.84 -1.25 -4.77
C ALA A 81 3.61 -2.08 -5.23
N GLY A 82 2.99 -1.69 -6.35
CA GLY A 82 1.78 -2.35 -6.87
C GLY A 82 0.48 -2.03 -6.12
N TYR A 83 0.53 -1.21 -5.06
CA TYR A 83 -0.65 -0.69 -4.37
C TYR A 83 -1.10 0.66 -4.91
N SER A 84 -2.38 0.96 -4.69
CA SER A 84 -3.01 2.27 -4.82
C SER A 84 -3.58 2.66 -3.46
N ILE A 85 -3.01 3.70 -2.84
CA ILE A 85 -3.37 4.21 -1.52
C ILE A 85 -4.12 5.53 -1.67
N SER A 86 -5.35 5.59 -1.15
CA SER A 86 -6.19 6.80 -1.15
C SER A 86 -6.87 7.00 0.19
N VAL A 87 -7.58 8.12 0.36
CA VAL A 87 -8.45 8.34 1.52
C VAL A 87 -9.90 8.39 1.04
N ARG A 88 -10.76 7.55 1.61
CA ARG A 88 -12.18 7.41 1.23
C ARG A 88 -13.05 7.42 2.48
N ARG A 89 -14.33 7.78 2.34
CA ARG A 89 -15.29 7.54 3.42
C ARG A 89 -15.43 6.04 3.67
N GLY A 90 -15.73 5.68 4.92
CA GLY A 90 -16.04 4.32 5.30
C GLY A 90 -17.25 3.78 4.54
N GLY A 91 -17.41 2.46 4.60
CA GLY A 91 -18.59 1.79 4.05
C GLY A 91 -19.70 1.78 5.08
N ARG A 92 -19.98 0.60 5.62
CA ARG A 92 -20.87 0.41 6.75
C ARG A 92 -20.09 -0.07 7.96
N THR A 93 -20.50 0.36 9.14
CA THR A 93 -20.00 -0.15 10.42
C THR A 93 -20.49 -1.58 10.65
N ARG A 94 -20.00 -2.23 11.72
CA ARG A 94 -20.49 -3.56 12.13
C ARG A 94 -21.99 -3.57 12.44
N GLU A 95 -22.54 -2.44 12.88
CA GLU A 95 -23.96 -2.24 13.17
C GLU A 95 -24.81 -1.93 11.91
N GLY A 96 -24.21 -1.94 10.72
CA GLY A 96 -24.90 -1.64 9.47
C GLY A 96 -25.10 -0.16 9.16
N LYS A 97 -24.73 0.75 10.08
CA LYS A 97 -24.81 2.21 9.89
C LYS A 97 -23.79 2.70 8.86
N GLN A 98 -24.09 3.80 8.17
CA GLN A 98 -23.14 4.47 7.29
C GLN A 98 -21.92 4.96 8.11
N ASP A 99 -20.71 4.67 7.61
CA ASP A 99 -19.48 5.12 8.24
C ASP A 99 -18.95 6.38 7.54
N ASP A 100 -19.22 7.53 8.16
CA ASP A 100 -18.84 8.83 7.60
C ASP A 100 -17.37 9.21 7.85
N ARG A 101 -16.62 8.38 8.58
CA ARG A 101 -15.21 8.64 8.86
C ARG A 101 -14.37 8.45 7.61
N MET A 102 -13.27 9.17 7.54
CA MET A 102 -12.29 9.02 6.46
C MET A 102 -11.31 7.90 6.83
N HIS A 103 -11.19 6.91 5.95
CA HIS A 103 -10.30 5.77 6.11
C HIS A 103 -9.24 5.74 5.02
N VAL A 104 -8.05 5.28 5.38
CA VAL A 104 -7.04 4.90 4.41
C VAL A 104 -7.54 3.68 3.63
N HIS A 105 -7.66 3.84 2.33
CA HIS A 105 -8.13 2.84 1.40
C HIS A 105 -6.95 2.32 0.58
N VAL A 106 -6.40 1.17 1.02
CA VAL A 106 -5.28 0.47 0.37
C VAL A 106 -5.83 -0.66 -0.48
N GLN A 107 -5.61 -0.60 -1.79
CA GLN A 107 -6.04 -1.60 -2.77
C GLN A 107 -4.89 -1.96 -3.70
N ILE A 108 -4.98 -3.07 -4.41
CA ILE A 108 -4.08 -3.39 -5.53
C ILE A 108 -4.31 -2.34 -6.62
N GLU A 109 -3.23 -1.80 -7.19
CA GLU A 109 -3.30 -0.84 -8.28
C GLU A 109 -4.10 -1.43 -9.46
N ARG A 110 -5.00 -0.64 -10.06
CA ARG A 110 -5.89 -1.10 -11.15
C ARG A 110 -5.16 -1.87 -12.25
N LYS A 111 -4.06 -1.32 -12.79
CA LYS A 111 -3.29 -1.97 -13.87
C LYS A 111 -2.74 -3.31 -13.40
N ARG A 112 -2.16 -3.34 -12.20
CA ARG A 112 -1.63 -4.57 -11.61
C ARG A 112 -2.73 -5.60 -11.36
N PHE A 113 -3.86 -5.20 -10.79
CA PHE A 113 -5.00 -6.09 -10.56
C PHE A 113 -5.56 -6.68 -11.86
N GLN A 114 -5.63 -5.88 -12.93
CA GLN A 114 -6.03 -6.37 -14.26
C GLN A 114 -5.04 -7.39 -14.82
N GLN A 115 -3.73 -7.18 -14.65
CA GLN A 115 -2.69 -8.14 -15.05
C GLN A 115 -2.82 -9.46 -14.29
N GLU A 116 -2.97 -9.41 -12.96
CA GLU A 116 -3.19 -10.63 -12.14
C GLU A 116 -4.47 -11.36 -12.56
N THR A 117 -5.54 -10.61 -12.85
CA THR A 117 -6.80 -11.18 -13.31
C THR A 117 -6.64 -11.89 -14.64
N ALA A 118 -5.98 -11.24 -15.61
CA ALA A 118 -5.75 -11.84 -16.92
C ALA A 118 -4.88 -13.10 -16.82
N TYR A 119 -3.79 -13.04 -16.04
CA TYR A 119 -2.90 -14.18 -15.81
C TYR A 119 -3.63 -15.40 -15.25
N LEU A 120 -4.42 -15.22 -14.19
CA LEU A 120 -5.17 -16.34 -13.59
C LEU A 120 -6.28 -16.87 -14.50
N LEU A 121 -6.91 -16.00 -15.29
CA LEU A 121 -7.95 -16.41 -16.23
C LEU A 121 -7.42 -17.26 -17.39
N GLN A 122 -6.15 -17.12 -17.78
CA GLN A 122 -5.53 -17.98 -18.80
C GLN A 122 -5.58 -19.46 -18.41
N PHE A 123 -5.45 -19.75 -17.11
CA PHE A 123 -5.44 -21.12 -16.60
C PHE A 123 -6.79 -21.56 -16.03
N ALA A 124 -7.79 -20.67 -15.95
CA ALA A 124 -9.07 -20.93 -15.28
C ALA A 124 -9.76 -22.21 -15.79
N ARG A 125 -9.70 -22.48 -17.10
CA ARG A 125 -10.34 -23.65 -17.74
C ARG A 125 -9.49 -24.92 -17.73
N GLN A 126 -8.31 -24.90 -17.12
CA GLN A 126 -7.50 -26.11 -16.97
C GLN A 126 -8.17 -27.06 -15.97
N ARG A 127 -8.16 -28.36 -16.31
CA ARG A 127 -8.83 -29.41 -15.55
C ARG A 127 -8.29 -29.52 -14.13
N GLU A 128 -6.97 -29.41 -13.97
CA GLU A 128 -6.29 -29.46 -12.68
C GLU A 128 -6.34 -28.09 -11.97
N PRO A 129 -6.92 -27.99 -10.77
CA PRO A 129 -7.04 -26.72 -10.05
C PRO A 129 -5.75 -26.27 -9.37
N ASP A 130 -4.81 -27.18 -9.12
CA ASP A 130 -3.68 -27.00 -8.21
C ASP A 130 -2.80 -25.81 -8.58
N ARG A 131 -2.57 -25.60 -9.88
CA ARG A 131 -1.85 -24.42 -10.37
C ARG A 131 -2.52 -23.13 -9.93
N ILE A 132 -3.83 -22.97 -10.15
CA ILE A 132 -4.56 -21.75 -9.79
C ILE A 132 -4.59 -21.57 -8.28
N GLN A 133 -4.76 -22.66 -7.52
CA GLN A 133 -4.75 -22.60 -6.05
C GLN A 133 -3.40 -22.08 -5.52
N ARG A 134 -2.29 -22.59 -6.05
CA ARG A 134 -0.93 -22.12 -5.72
C ARG A 134 -0.74 -20.65 -6.08
N GLU A 135 -1.14 -20.24 -7.27
CA GLU A 135 -0.99 -18.84 -7.71
C GLU A 135 -1.81 -17.88 -6.83
N LEU A 136 -3.06 -18.26 -6.49
CA LEU A 136 -3.92 -17.46 -5.61
C LEU A 136 -3.37 -17.33 -4.18
N SER A 137 -2.66 -18.33 -3.67
CA SER A 137 -2.08 -18.29 -2.32
C SER A 137 -0.78 -17.49 -2.27
N LEU A 138 -0.05 -17.40 -3.38
CA LEU A 138 1.24 -16.71 -3.50
C LEU A 138 1.13 -15.22 -3.88
N VAL A 139 -0.09 -14.70 -4.09
CA VAL A 139 -0.27 -13.29 -4.46
C VAL A 139 0.40 -12.35 -3.43
N PRO A 140 1.34 -11.48 -3.85
CA PRO A 140 2.24 -10.75 -2.95
C PRO A 140 1.60 -9.48 -2.37
N PHE A 141 0.31 -9.50 -2.07
CA PHE A 141 -0.41 -8.36 -1.50
C PHE A 141 -0.87 -8.63 -0.08
N GLU A 142 -0.67 -7.65 0.79
CA GLU A 142 -1.11 -7.68 2.17
C GLU A 142 -2.64 -7.48 2.21
N PRO A 143 -3.40 -8.35 2.90
CA PRO A 143 -4.86 -8.37 2.84
C PRO A 143 -5.50 -7.26 3.68
N TYR A 144 -5.26 -6.01 3.27
CA TYR A 144 -6.10 -4.87 3.66
C TYR A 144 -7.54 -5.09 3.21
N ALA A 145 -8.50 -4.43 3.88
CA ALA A 145 -9.92 -4.66 3.60
C ALA A 145 -10.29 -4.53 2.11
N PRO A 146 -9.82 -3.52 1.34
CA PRO A 146 -10.07 -3.46 -0.10
C PRO A 146 -9.36 -4.55 -0.91
N VAL A 147 -8.09 -4.86 -0.58
CA VAL A 147 -7.34 -5.96 -1.22
C VAL A 147 -8.08 -7.29 -1.06
N ARG A 148 -8.58 -7.61 0.14
CA ARG A 148 -9.39 -8.82 0.38
C ARG A 148 -10.62 -8.87 -0.51
N ARG A 149 -11.33 -7.74 -0.67
CA ARG A 149 -12.50 -7.66 -1.56
C ARG A 149 -12.11 -7.89 -3.02
N GLN A 150 -10.99 -7.33 -3.46
CA GLN A 150 -10.44 -7.55 -4.80
C GLN A 150 -10.10 -9.04 -5.03
N MET A 151 -9.41 -9.68 -4.09
CA MET A 151 -9.06 -11.10 -4.15
C MET A 151 -10.29 -12.01 -4.18
N LEU A 152 -11.31 -11.72 -3.35
CA LEU A 152 -12.58 -12.46 -3.39
C LEU A 152 -13.31 -12.26 -4.73
N SER A 153 -13.29 -11.03 -5.28
CA SER A 153 -13.90 -10.74 -6.58
C SER A 153 -13.20 -11.46 -7.74
N LEU A 154 -11.87 -11.56 -7.66
CA LEU A 154 -11.03 -12.30 -8.60
C LEU A 154 -11.35 -13.79 -8.54
N LEU A 155 -11.38 -14.40 -7.35
CA LEU A 155 -11.75 -15.80 -7.17
C LEU A 155 -13.14 -16.11 -7.74
N ARG A 156 -14.15 -15.26 -7.47
CA ARG A 156 -15.49 -15.42 -8.05
C ARG A 156 -15.47 -15.40 -9.58
N THR A 157 -14.60 -14.57 -10.17
CA THR A 157 -14.45 -14.47 -11.62
C THR A 157 -13.80 -15.72 -12.21
N VAL A 158 -12.77 -16.25 -11.56
CA VAL A 158 -12.16 -17.54 -11.91
C VAL A 158 -13.17 -18.68 -11.79
N ASN A 159 -13.87 -18.80 -10.66
CA ASN A 159 -14.87 -19.85 -10.45
C ASN A 159 -16.03 -19.79 -11.45
N ARG A 160 -16.44 -18.59 -11.87
CA ARG A 160 -17.44 -18.42 -12.92
C ARG A 160 -16.99 -19.06 -14.24
N GLU A 161 -15.72 -18.85 -14.64
CA GLU A 161 -15.17 -19.49 -15.85
C GLU A 161 -15.00 -21.00 -15.68
N ARG A 162 -14.62 -21.47 -14.49
CA ARG A 162 -14.53 -22.90 -14.16
C ARG A 162 -15.89 -23.58 -14.28
N LYS A 163 -16.91 -23.00 -13.66
CA LYS A 163 -18.29 -23.51 -13.71
C LYS A 163 -18.82 -23.58 -15.14
N ARG A 164 -18.54 -22.56 -15.97
CA ARG A 164 -18.90 -22.56 -17.40
C ARG A 164 -18.24 -23.70 -18.18
N ALA A 165 -17.06 -24.14 -17.76
CA ALA A 165 -16.34 -25.28 -18.33
C ALA A 165 -16.70 -26.63 -17.68
N GLY A 166 -17.70 -26.68 -16.79
CA GLY A 166 -18.07 -27.90 -16.05
C GLY A 166 -17.04 -28.34 -15.00
N LEU A 167 -16.12 -27.45 -14.62
CA LEU A 167 -15.08 -27.74 -13.62
C LEU A 167 -15.51 -27.34 -12.21
N ALA A 168 -15.00 -28.05 -11.22
CA ALA A 168 -15.22 -27.74 -9.81
C ALA A 168 -14.67 -26.35 -9.44
N GLU A 169 -15.41 -25.65 -8.58
CA GLU A 169 -15.04 -24.34 -8.06
C GLU A 169 -13.88 -24.43 -7.06
N ILE A 170 -13.05 -23.38 -7.00
CA ILE A 170 -11.96 -23.27 -6.03
C ILE A 170 -12.52 -22.61 -4.74
N PRO A 171 -12.29 -23.20 -3.55
CA PRO A 171 -12.80 -22.65 -2.32
C PRO A 171 -12.07 -21.36 -1.91
N PRO A 172 -12.71 -20.45 -1.16
CA PRO A 172 -12.09 -19.21 -0.71
C PRO A 172 -10.97 -19.39 0.32
N THR A 173 -10.82 -20.58 0.89
CA THR A 173 -9.77 -20.94 1.85
C THR A 173 -8.36 -20.86 1.26
N VAL A 174 -8.20 -20.91 -0.06
CA VAL A 174 -6.91 -20.74 -0.74
C VAL A 174 -6.36 -19.31 -0.63
N LEU A 175 -7.23 -18.33 -0.32
CA LEU A 175 -6.84 -16.93 -0.22
C LEU A 175 -6.25 -16.60 1.15
N ARG A 176 -5.11 -15.91 1.17
CA ARG A 176 -4.57 -15.29 2.39
C ARG A 176 -5.42 -14.07 2.78
N LEU A 177 -6.46 -14.29 3.59
CA LEU A 177 -7.41 -13.24 3.99
C LEU A 177 -7.10 -12.55 5.34
N ARG A 178 -6.07 -13.01 6.05
CA ARG A 178 -5.62 -12.43 7.33
C ARG A 178 -4.31 -11.68 7.13
N ARG A 179 -4.27 -10.44 7.62
CA ARG A 179 -3.06 -9.63 7.56
C ARG A 179 -2.10 -10.00 8.68
N GLN A 180 -0.81 -9.88 8.43
CA GLN A 180 0.22 -9.88 9.46
C GLN A 180 0.44 -8.43 9.91
N VAL A 181 0.14 -8.16 11.18
CA VAL A 181 0.34 -6.83 11.76
C VAL A 181 1.82 -6.69 12.11
N ILE A 182 2.54 -5.89 11.33
CA ILE A 182 3.93 -5.53 11.61
C ILE A 182 4.01 -4.18 12.32
N LYS A 183 5.10 -3.94 13.05
CA LYS A 183 5.47 -2.63 13.59
C LYS A 183 6.53 -2.01 12.69
N PRO A 184 6.18 -1.05 11.80
CA PRO A 184 7.08 -0.62 10.73
C PRO A 184 8.33 0.14 11.19
N PHE A 185 8.26 0.76 12.37
CA PHE A 185 9.32 1.62 12.93
C PHE A 185 9.94 1.05 14.21
N ASP A 186 9.53 -0.15 14.63
CA ASP A 186 10.27 -0.84 15.69
C ASP A 186 11.66 -1.15 15.14
N PRO A 187 12.73 -0.89 15.92
CA PRO A 187 14.08 -1.30 15.56
C PRO A 187 14.12 -2.83 15.61
N ARG A 188 13.68 -3.49 14.54
CA ARG A 188 13.97 -4.90 14.35
C ARG A 188 15.49 -5.01 14.19
N PRO A 189 16.16 -5.94 14.89
CA PRO A 189 17.53 -6.27 14.54
C PRO A 189 17.54 -6.57 13.04
N VAL A 190 18.44 -5.90 12.33
CA VAL A 190 18.59 -6.03 10.90
C VAL A 190 19.01 -7.48 10.66
N HIS A 191 18.08 -8.38 10.35
CA HIS A 191 18.45 -9.61 9.68
C HIS A 191 18.95 -9.17 8.31
N ASN A 192 20.27 -9.06 8.20
CA ASN A 192 20.99 -8.93 6.95
C ASN A 192 20.62 -10.14 6.09
N VAL A 193 19.54 -10.02 5.31
CA VAL A 193 19.18 -11.00 4.26
C VAL A 193 20.26 -11.04 3.17
N ALA A 194 21.26 -10.15 3.22
CA ALA A 194 22.43 -10.13 2.35
C ALA A 194 23.59 -11.06 2.81
N ALA A 195 23.50 -11.74 3.97
CA ALA A 195 24.58 -12.62 4.43
C ALA A 195 24.37 -14.11 4.08
N GLU A 196 23.14 -14.57 3.85
CA GLU A 196 22.87 -15.98 3.52
C GLU A 196 23.01 -16.30 2.02
N GLU A 197 22.90 -15.31 1.12
CA GLU A 197 23.14 -15.50 -0.33
C GLU A 197 24.63 -15.54 -0.71
N LEU A 198 25.56 -15.14 0.18
CA LEU A 198 27.01 -15.21 -0.06
C LEU A 198 27.69 -16.39 0.67
N ALA A 199 27.04 -17.00 1.66
CA ALA A 199 27.56 -18.18 2.36
C ALA A 199 27.21 -19.51 1.67
N GLY A 200 26.26 -19.50 0.71
CA GLY A 200 25.83 -20.69 -0.04
C GLY A 200 26.61 -20.97 -1.34
N THR A 201 27.63 -20.16 -1.68
CA THR A 201 28.40 -20.30 -2.94
C THR A 201 29.87 -20.63 -2.73
N LEU A 202 30.28 -21.00 -1.51
CA LEU A 202 31.67 -21.40 -1.18
C LEU A 202 31.75 -22.76 -0.48
N SER A 203 30.91 -23.71 -0.88
CA SER A 203 31.12 -25.15 -0.61
C SER A 203 31.07 -25.95 -1.92
N LEU A 204 32.13 -25.81 -2.71
CA LEU A 204 32.68 -26.83 -3.60
C LEU A 204 34.21 -26.74 -3.56
#